data_AF-A0A164B336-F1
#
_entry.id   AF-A0A164B336-F1
#
_cell.length_a   1.000
_cell.length_b   1.000
_cell.length_c   1.000
_cell.angle_alpha   90.00
_cell.angle_beta   90.00
_cell.angle_gamma   90.00
#
_symmetry.space_group_name_H-M   'P 1'
#
loop_
_entity.id
_entity.type
_entity.pdbx_description
1 polymer ?
#
loop_
_entity_poly.entity_id
_entity_poly.type
_entity_poly.pdbx_seq_one_letter_code
_entity_poly.pdbx_strand_id
1 'polypeptide(L)'
;MKIRTSSDWRDALPFDAPLRASEAVPGEPTRCTGCGPSSEVREREDLWVVKHHHPNNPAGFVRFYCAAHRPVVAPRPEPAPSKAPRERRAPRAASNRLPAPTIAERPAVMCPDCFVEVPATGVCGMCGQPVG
;
A
#
# COMPACT_ATOMS: atom_id res chain seq x y z
N MET A 1 -30.57 15.51 -16.55
CA MET A 1 -30.03 14.14 -16.57
C MET A 1 -29.12 13.97 -15.36
N LYS A 2 -29.56 13.34 -14.26
CA LYS A 2 -28.67 13.03 -13.12
C LYS A 2 -28.03 11.69 -13.42
N ILE A 3 -26.73 11.67 -13.74
CA ILE A 3 -25.97 10.43 -13.84
C ILE A 3 -25.92 9.86 -12.43
N ARG A 4 -26.82 8.91 -12.12
CA ARG A 4 -26.62 8.05 -10.95
C ARG A 4 -25.39 7.25 -11.26
N THR A 5 -24.32 7.48 -10.52
CA THR A 5 -23.15 6.63 -10.51
C THR A 5 -23.66 5.22 -10.23
N SER A 6 -23.65 4.37 -11.25
CA SER A 6 -23.94 2.96 -11.08
C SER A 6 -22.91 2.44 -10.08
N SER A 7 -23.34 2.03 -8.89
CA SER A 7 -22.43 1.40 -7.93
C SER A 7 -21.85 0.16 -8.59
N ASP A 8 -20.56 0.20 -8.93
CA ASP A 8 -19.84 -0.94 -9.49
C ASP A 8 -19.42 -1.82 -8.30
N TRP A 9 -19.66 -3.12 -8.38
CA TRP A 9 -19.31 -4.05 -7.30
C TRP A 9 -17.80 -4.02 -6.96
N ARG A 10 -16.95 -3.55 -7.88
CA ARG A 10 -15.51 -3.37 -7.65
C ARG A 10 -15.21 -2.31 -6.60
N ASP A 11 -16.11 -1.36 -6.36
CA ASP A 11 -15.94 -0.33 -5.33
C ASP A 11 -15.96 -0.95 -3.92
N ALA A 12 -16.70 -2.05 -3.73
CA ALA A 12 -16.76 -2.77 -2.46
C ALA A 12 -15.55 -3.68 -2.20
N LEU A 13 -14.73 -3.95 -3.22
CA LEU A 13 -13.58 -4.84 -3.07
C LEU A 13 -12.40 -4.14 -2.36
N PRO A 14 -11.84 -4.74 -1.30
CA PRO A 14 -10.59 -4.30 -0.71
C PRO A 14 -9.41 -4.50 -1.68
N PHE A 15 -8.46 -3.57 -1.65
CA PHE A 15 -7.23 -3.67 -2.42
C PHE A 15 -6.29 -4.74 -1.86
N ASP A 16 -5.66 -5.48 -2.76
CA ASP A 16 -4.67 -6.54 -2.52
C ASP A 16 -5.11 -7.61 -1.52
N ALA A 17 -6.42 -7.75 -1.31
CA ALA A 17 -6.99 -8.79 -0.48
C ALA A 17 -7.70 -9.81 -1.37
N PRO A 18 -7.19 -11.04 -1.49
CA PRO A 18 -7.82 -12.08 -2.29
C PRO A 18 -9.11 -12.58 -1.64
N LEU A 19 -10.23 -12.37 -2.31
CA LEU A 19 -11.57 -12.84 -1.91
C LEU A 19 -12.04 -13.96 -2.84
N ARG A 20 -12.92 -14.85 -2.36
CA ARG A 20 -13.53 -15.89 -3.20
C ARG A 20 -14.41 -15.20 -4.26
N ALA A 21 -14.23 -15.54 -5.54
CA ALA A 21 -14.95 -14.85 -6.60
C ALA A 21 -16.46 -15.14 -6.56
N SER A 22 -16.87 -16.34 -6.15
CA SER A 22 -18.29 -16.72 -5.97
C SER A 22 -19.03 -15.90 -4.93
N GLU A 23 -18.33 -15.37 -3.92
CA GLU A 23 -18.94 -14.59 -2.84
C GLU A 23 -18.88 -13.08 -3.11
N ALA A 24 -17.83 -12.62 -3.79
CA ALA A 24 -17.52 -11.20 -3.92
C ALA A 24 -17.99 -10.59 -5.25
N VAL A 25 -18.23 -11.41 -6.29
CA VAL A 25 -18.49 -10.91 -7.65
C VAL A 25 -19.60 -11.71 -8.33
N PRO A 26 -20.69 -11.05 -8.77
CA PRO A 26 -21.64 -11.69 -9.67
C PRO A 26 -21.05 -11.82 -11.08
N GLY A 27 -21.26 -12.97 -11.73
CA GLY A 27 -21.02 -13.13 -13.16
C GLY A 27 -20.51 -14.51 -13.59
N GLU A 28 -20.20 -14.61 -14.87
CA GLU A 28 -19.88 -15.86 -15.56
C GLU A 28 -18.49 -16.43 -15.17
N PRO A 29 -18.28 -17.74 -15.40
CA PRO A 29 -16.98 -18.39 -15.37
C PRO A 29 -15.92 -17.63 -16.18
N THR A 30 -14.67 -17.62 -15.70
CA THR A 30 -13.61 -16.85 -16.36
C THR A 30 -12.24 -17.52 -16.23
N ARG A 31 -11.23 -16.92 -16.86
CA ARG A 31 -9.87 -17.45 -16.90
C ARG A 31 -9.03 -16.86 -15.78
N CYS A 32 -8.08 -17.65 -15.32
CA CYS A 32 -7.05 -17.18 -14.39
C CYS A 32 -6.03 -16.32 -15.14
N THR A 33 -5.74 -15.14 -14.61
CA THR A 33 -4.77 -14.20 -15.21
C THR A 33 -3.36 -14.80 -15.25
N GLY A 34 -2.97 -15.58 -14.24
CA GLY A 34 -1.68 -16.26 -14.19
C GLY A 34 -1.56 -17.46 -15.14
N CYS A 35 -2.67 -18.09 -15.54
CA CYS A 35 -2.65 -19.21 -16.49
C CYS A 35 -2.53 -18.75 -17.95
N GLY A 36 -2.80 -17.47 -18.22
CA GLY A 36 -2.80 -16.90 -19.57
C GLY A 36 -4.13 -17.03 -20.32
N PRO A 37 -4.23 -16.42 -21.51
CA PRO A 37 -5.49 -16.30 -22.25
C PRO A 37 -6.00 -17.61 -22.85
N SER A 38 -5.11 -18.58 -23.08
CA SER A 38 -5.45 -19.89 -23.65
C SER A 38 -5.86 -20.92 -22.60
N SER A 39 -5.95 -20.55 -21.33
CA SER A 39 -6.36 -21.47 -20.28
C SER A 39 -7.82 -21.86 -20.39
N GLU A 40 -8.17 -23.00 -19.80
CA GLU A 40 -9.56 -23.36 -19.58
C GLU A 40 -10.26 -22.31 -18.72
N VAL A 41 -11.54 -22.13 -18.98
CA VAL A 41 -12.44 -21.30 -18.19
C VAL A 41 -12.76 -22.07 -16.91
N ARG A 42 -12.79 -21.36 -15.78
CA ARG A 42 -13.08 -21.93 -14.47
C ARG A 42 -14.32 -21.30 -13.88
N GLU A 43 -15.06 -22.11 -13.14
CA GLU A 43 -16.20 -21.67 -12.35
C GLU A 43 -15.77 -20.64 -11.30
N ARG A 44 -16.73 -19.83 -10.84
CA ARG A 44 -16.47 -18.78 -9.85
C ARG A 44 -15.97 -19.31 -8.53
N GLU A 45 -16.38 -20.52 -8.17
CA GLU A 45 -15.97 -21.19 -6.96
C GLU A 45 -14.47 -21.53 -6.98
N ASP A 46 -13.89 -21.79 -8.15
CA ASP A 46 -12.46 -22.13 -8.29
C ASP A 46 -11.55 -20.92 -8.49
N LEU A 47 -12.10 -19.72 -8.33
CA LEU A 47 -11.43 -18.46 -8.59
C LEU A 47 -11.41 -17.55 -7.36
N TRP A 48 -10.33 -16.80 -7.28
CA TRP A 48 -10.13 -15.71 -6.35
C TRP A 48 -10.10 -14.42 -7.14
N VAL A 49 -10.81 -13.42 -6.62
CA VAL A 49 -10.78 -12.05 -7.13
C VAL A 49 -9.83 -11.22 -6.29
N VAL A 50 -9.03 -10.39 -6.96
CA VAL A 50 -8.14 -9.42 -6.30
C VAL A 50 -8.24 -8.09 -7.02
N LYS A 51 -8.47 -7.02 -6.26
CA LYS A 51 -8.39 -5.64 -6.74
C LYS A 51 -6.98 -5.12 -6.50
N HIS A 52 -6.33 -4.61 -7.54
CA HIS A 52 -4.98 -4.08 -7.47
C HIS A 52 -4.97 -2.58 -7.70
N HIS A 53 -3.99 -1.90 -7.08
CA HIS A 53 -3.75 -0.49 -7.33
C HIS A 53 -3.24 -0.24 -8.75
N HIS A 54 -3.62 0.89 -9.33
CA HIS A 54 -3.10 1.37 -10.60
C HIS A 54 -2.60 2.81 -10.43
N PRO A 55 -1.39 3.16 -10.91
CA PRO A 55 -0.80 4.48 -10.69
C PRO A 55 -1.69 5.64 -11.16
N ASN A 56 -2.37 5.44 -12.30
CA ASN A 56 -3.18 6.47 -12.95
C ASN A 56 -4.70 6.25 -12.78
N ASN A 57 -5.12 5.26 -12.01
CA ASN A 57 -6.55 4.99 -11.79
C ASN A 57 -6.81 4.65 -10.31
N PRO A 58 -7.45 5.56 -9.54
CA PRO A 58 -7.69 5.34 -8.12
C PRO A 58 -8.69 4.21 -7.86
N ALA A 59 -9.55 3.86 -8.83
CA ALA A 59 -10.43 2.69 -8.73
C ALA A 59 -9.66 1.37 -8.88
N GLY A 60 -8.41 1.40 -9.36
CA GLY A 60 -7.61 0.21 -9.61
C GLY A 60 -8.17 -0.66 -10.73
N PHE A 61 -7.75 -1.93 -10.74
CA PHE A 61 -8.29 -2.94 -11.65
C PHE A 61 -8.44 -4.28 -10.94
N VAL A 62 -9.30 -5.14 -11.46
CA VAL A 62 -9.62 -6.44 -10.86
C VAL A 62 -9.07 -7.57 -11.72
N ARG A 63 -8.46 -8.57 -11.08
CA ARG A 63 -7.98 -9.80 -11.72
C ARG A 63 -8.54 -11.03 -11.02
N PHE A 64 -8.69 -12.10 -11.79
CA PHE A 64 -9.08 -13.41 -11.30
C PHE A 64 -7.88 -14.36 -11.32
N TYR A 65 -7.76 -15.18 -10.29
CA TYR A 65 -6.68 -16.15 -10.11
C TYR A 65 -7.25 -17.48 -9.68
N CYS A 66 -6.71 -18.59 -10.20
CA CYS A 66 -6.97 -19.91 -9.65
C CYS A 66 -6.16 -20.12 -8.36
N ALA A 67 -6.44 -21.21 -7.63
CA ALA A 67 -5.76 -21.53 -6.37
C ALA A 67 -4.23 -21.53 -6.50
N ALA A 68 -3.70 -22.03 -7.62
CA ALA A 68 -2.26 -22.13 -7.87
C ALA A 68 -1.59 -20.77 -8.14
N HIS A 69 -2.34 -19.80 -8.66
CA HIS A 69 -1.82 -18.46 -9.01
C HIS A 69 -2.34 -17.37 -8.07
N ARG A 70 -2.98 -17.75 -6.96
CA ARG A 70 -3.49 -16.80 -5.98
C ARG A 70 -2.30 -16.04 -5.39
N PRO A 71 -2.28 -14.69 -5.46
CA PRO A 71 -1.21 -13.93 -4.85
C PRO A 71 -1.21 -14.16 -3.34
N VAL A 72 -0.03 -14.49 -2.82
CA VAL A 72 0.21 -14.58 -1.38
C VAL A 72 0.45 -13.16 -0.89
N VAL A 73 -0.59 -12.54 -0.34
CA VAL A 73 -0.45 -11.25 0.32
C VAL A 73 -0.21 -11.50 1.78
N ALA A 74 0.96 -11.09 2.27
CA ALA A 74 1.26 -11.15 3.70
C ALA A 74 0.20 -10.32 4.44
N PRO A 75 -0.38 -10.84 5.54
CA PRO A 75 -1.34 -10.08 6.31
C PRO A 75 -0.70 -8.77 6.75
N ARG A 76 -1.36 -7.65 6.47
CA ARG A 76 -0.93 -6.33 6.95
C ARG A 76 -0.84 -6.42 8.48
N PRO A 77 0.28 -6.03 9.10
CA PRO A 77 0.38 -6.03 10.55
C PRO A 77 -0.73 -5.14 11.10
N GLU A 78 -1.52 -5.66 12.04
CA GLU A 78 -2.58 -4.91 12.69
C GLU A 78 -2.01 -3.62 13.29
N PRO A 79 -2.70 -2.48 13.16
CA PRO A 79 -2.24 -1.25 13.78
C PRO A 79 -2.13 -1.50 15.29
N ALA A 80 -0.91 -1.35 15.82
CA ALA A 80 -0.67 -1.49 17.25
C ALA A 80 -1.64 -0.56 18.01
N PRO A 81 -2.23 -1.00 19.13
CA PRO A 81 -3.17 -0.19 19.87
C PRO A 81 -2.51 1.15 20.24
N SER A 82 -3.07 2.24 19.70
CA SER A 82 -2.65 3.59 20.06
C SER A 82 -2.69 3.73 21.57
N LYS A 83 -1.55 4.07 22.18
CA LYS A 83 -1.47 4.32 23.61
C LYS A 83 -2.51 5.38 23.98
N ALA A 84 -3.22 5.12 25.08
CA ALA A 84 -4.34 5.90 25.59
C ALA A 84 -4.08 7.42 25.57
N PRO A 85 -5.12 8.25 25.38
CA PRO A 85 -4.99 9.69 25.41
C PRO A 85 -4.42 10.13 26.76
N ARG A 86 -3.26 10.79 26.71
CA ARG A 86 -2.58 11.34 27.88
C ARG A 86 -3.48 12.41 28.48
N GLU A 87 -3.91 12.18 29.71
CA GLU A 87 -4.77 13.06 30.50
C GLU A 87 -4.21 14.50 30.49
N ARG A 88 -5.08 15.48 30.16
CA ARG A 88 -4.72 16.91 30.15
C ARG A 88 -4.36 17.33 31.57
N ARG A 89 -3.07 17.50 31.83
CA ARG A 89 -2.59 18.20 33.03
C ARG A 89 -2.84 19.71 32.87
N ALA A 90 -3.43 20.31 33.91
CA ALA A 90 -3.75 21.74 34.03
C ALA A 90 -2.56 22.66 33.68
N PRO A 91 -2.81 23.91 33.21
CA PRO A 91 -1.77 24.82 32.77
C PRO A 91 -0.92 25.26 33.97
N ARG A 92 0.34 24.84 34.02
CA ARG A 92 1.34 25.40 34.93
C ARG A 92 1.99 26.62 34.28
N ALA A 93 2.11 27.67 35.09
CA ALA A 93 2.57 29.01 34.78
C ALA A 93 3.84 29.08 33.92
N ALA A 94 3.90 30.14 33.11
CA ALA A 94 4.95 30.44 32.15
C ALA A 94 6.34 30.44 32.79
N SER A 95 7.19 29.48 32.39
CA SER A 95 8.63 29.57 32.58
C SER A 95 9.25 30.21 31.33
N ASN A 96 9.98 31.31 31.51
CA ASN A 96 10.85 31.91 30.48
C ASN A 96 11.67 30.83 29.79
N ARG A 97 11.37 30.55 28.51
CA ARG A 97 12.23 29.72 27.67
C ARG A 97 13.17 30.63 26.89
N LEU A 98 14.46 30.45 27.12
CA LEU A 98 15.52 30.89 26.21
C LEU A 98 15.29 30.24 24.83
N PRO A 99 15.60 30.94 23.72
CA PRO A 99 15.41 30.39 22.39
C PRO A 99 16.30 29.17 22.16
N ALA A 100 15.75 28.14 21.52
CA ALA A 100 16.46 26.93 21.14
C ALA A 100 17.53 27.23 20.08
N PRO A 101 18.69 26.54 20.10
CA PRO A 101 19.68 26.70 19.05
C PRO A 101 19.13 26.20 17.72
N THR A 102 19.16 27.05 16.70
CA THR A 102 18.88 26.71 15.31
C THR A 102 19.95 25.74 14.82
N ILE A 103 19.59 24.46 14.70
CA ILE A 103 20.42 23.46 14.02
C ILE A 103 20.38 23.82 12.53
N ALA A 104 21.53 24.18 11.96
CA ALA A 104 21.65 24.41 10.53
C ALA A 104 21.37 23.09 9.79
N GLU A 105 20.39 23.13 8.88
CA GLU A 105 20.06 22.03 7.98
C GLU A 105 21.28 21.78 7.08
N ARG A 106 21.99 20.67 7.33
CA ARG A 106 23.10 20.26 6.48
C ARG A 106 22.51 19.65 5.21
N PRO A 107 22.91 20.09 4.00
CA PRO A 107 22.33 19.57 2.77
C PRO A 107 22.58 18.07 2.67
N ALA A 108 21.49 17.31 2.44
CA ALA A 108 21.53 15.88 2.19
C ALA A 108 22.40 15.60 0.95
N VAL A 109 23.44 14.79 1.11
CA VAL A 109 24.31 14.35 0.01
C VAL A 109 23.66 13.13 -0.65
N MET A 110 23.49 13.17 -1.97
CA MET A 110 22.94 12.06 -2.74
C MET A 110 24.04 11.19 -3.32
N CYS A 111 23.86 9.87 -3.31
CA CYS A 111 24.75 8.94 -4.01
C CYS A 111 24.55 9.06 -5.52
N PRO A 112 25.60 9.28 -6.35
CA PRO A 112 25.46 9.46 -7.80
C PRO A 112 25.07 8.16 -8.53
N ASP A 113 25.35 7.00 -7.95
CA ASP A 113 25.04 5.70 -8.57
C ASP A 113 23.65 5.19 -8.18
N CYS A 114 23.24 5.40 -6.94
CA CYS A 114 21.98 4.86 -6.41
C CYS A 114 20.88 5.92 -6.27
N PHE A 115 21.21 7.21 -6.40
CA PHE A 115 20.28 8.33 -6.23
C PHE A 115 19.49 8.29 -4.91
N VAL A 116 20.13 7.77 -3.86
CA VAL A 116 19.59 7.72 -2.49
C VAL A 116 20.37 8.67 -1.59
N GLU A 117 19.70 9.19 -0.56
CA GLU A 117 20.31 10.03 0.45
C GLU A 117 21.36 9.25 1.23
N VAL A 118 22.56 9.78 1.30
CA VAL A 118 23.69 9.19 2.02
C VAL A 118 23.65 9.69 3.47
N PRO A 119 23.65 8.78 4.46
CA PRO A 119 23.70 9.17 5.86
C PRO A 119 24.98 9.97 6.16
N ALA A 120 24.99 10.71 7.27
CA ALA A 120 26.12 11.54 7.68
C ALA A 120 27.46 10.78 7.88
N THR A 121 27.41 9.44 7.89
CA THR A 121 28.59 8.57 7.88
C THR A 121 29.34 8.59 6.54
N GLY A 122 28.74 9.11 5.46
CA GLY A 122 29.36 9.21 4.14
C GLY A 122 29.48 7.88 3.41
N VAL A 123 28.69 6.86 3.77
CA VAL A 123 28.67 5.55 3.08
C VAL A 123 27.25 5.24 2.63
N CYS A 124 27.08 4.95 1.34
CA CYS A 124 25.78 4.64 0.76
C CYS A 124 25.25 3.30 1.30
N GLY A 125 24.06 3.30 1.90
CA GLY A 125 23.44 2.09 2.42
C GLY A 125 23.00 1.08 1.34
N MET A 126 22.92 1.51 0.07
CA MET A 126 22.53 0.65 -1.05
C MET A 126 23.70 -0.04 -1.73
N CYS A 127 24.76 0.70 -2.09
CA CYS A 127 25.92 0.14 -2.81
C CYS A 127 27.18 0.01 -1.95
N GLY A 128 27.17 0.50 -0.71
CA GLY A 128 28.33 0.46 0.19
C GLY A 128 29.48 1.38 -0.21
N GLN A 129 29.32 2.19 -1.25
CA GLN A 129 30.36 3.11 -1.70
C GLN A 129 30.46 4.32 -0.75
N PRO A 130 31.67 4.78 -0.41
CA PRO A 130 31.86 6.04 0.28
C PRO A 130 31.49 7.19 -0.67
N VAL A 131 30.63 8.09 -0.19
CA VAL A 131 30.21 9.31 -0.88
C VAL A 131 30.56 10.46 0.05
N GLY A 132 31.62 11.19 -0.28
CA GLY A 132 32.22 12.26 0.51
C GLY A 132 32.89 13.29 -0.37
#